data_AF-A0A933H580-F1
#
_entry.id   AF-A0A933H580-F1
#
_cell.length_a   1.000
_cell.length_b   1.000
_cell.length_c   1.000
_cell.angle_alpha   90.00
_cell.angle_beta   90.00
_cell.angle_gamma   90.00
#
_symmetry.space_group_name_H-M   'P 1'
#
loop_
_entity.id
_entity.type
_entity.pdbx_description
1 polymer ?
#
loop_
_entity_poly.entity_id
_entity_poly.type
_entity_poly.pdbx_seq_one_letter_code
_entity_poly.pdbx_strand_id
1 'polypeptide(L)'
;VQHKVNSDPNPFVWVDFNKCILCTRCVRACAEVQGRFVWRTSERGASTQIAAGLGTTMLEARCESCGACVAYCPTGALDNKIIRVTSNPNAPVNGMHLCVKGRYGYDFVHHPDRLTKPMVREYLLKGKQRKQGNRGKWVEVDWATAFDITAKKLREARDQFGGDSVGVLTSAKCLNEENYLMQKFARQVIGTNNVDHCARL
;
A
#
# COMPACT_ATOMS: atom_id res chain seq x y z
N VAL A 1 13.90 11.52 2.57
CA VAL A 1 13.97 11.69 1.10
C VAL A 1 12.77 10.97 0.50
N GLN A 2 12.05 11.59 -0.45
CA GLN A 2 10.93 10.94 -1.13
C GLN A 2 11.45 10.26 -2.40
N HIS A 3 11.24 8.94 -2.52
CA HIS A 3 11.69 8.17 -3.67
C HIS A 3 10.57 8.03 -4.70
N LYS A 4 10.95 7.92 -5.99
CA LYS A 4 10.00 7.59 -7.06
C LYS A 4 9.43 6.18 -6.82
N VAL A 5 8.11 6.04 -6.87
CA VAL A 5 7.44 4.73 -6.82
C VAL A 5 7.72 3.98 -8.13
N ASN A 6 8.03 2.69 -8.04
CA ASN A 6 8.51 1.87 -9.16
C ASN A 6 9.73 2.52 -9.82
N SER A 7 10.78 2.74 -9.02
CA SER A 7 11.98 3.45 -9.46
C SER A 7 12.81 2.70 -10.50
N ASP A 8 12.58 1.40 -10.69
CA ASP A 8 13.35 0.55 -11.59
C ASP A 8 12.48 -0.04 -12.74
N PRO A 9 12.96 -0.07 -13.99
CA PRO A 9 12.22 -0.61 -15.13
C PRO A 9 12.15 -2.15 -15.16
N ASN A 10 12.77 -2.86 -14.21
CA ASN A 10 12.78 -4.33 -14.18
C ASN A 10 11.37 -4.92 -14.36
N PRO A 11 11.16 -5.87 -15.29
CA PRO A 11 9.82 -6.39 -15.59
C PRO A 11 9.22 -7.28 -14.49
N PHE A 12 10.04 -7.81 -13.58
CA PHE A 12 9.64 -8.77 -12.55
C PHE A 12 9.63 -8.19 -11.14
N VAL A 13 10.43 -7.15 -10.88
CA VAL A 13 10.58 -6.56 -9.55
C VAL A 13 10.00 -5.15 -9.52
N TRP A 14 9.14 -4.90 -8.54
CA TRP A 14 8.61 -3.60 -8.18
C TRP A 14 9.46 -3.01 -7.05
N VAL A 15 9.93 -1.77 -7.23
CA VAL A 15 10.82 -1.09 -6.28
C VAL A 15 10.15 0.17 -5.73
N ASP A 16 9.95 0.22 -4.42
CA ASP A 16 9.42 1.38 -3.69
C ASP A 16 10.18 1.59 -2.37
N PHE A 17 11.26 2.37 -2.45
CA PHE A 17 12.11 2.64 -1.29
C PHE A 17 11.45 3.54 -0.23
N ASN A 18 10.27 4.13 -0.47
CA ASN A 18 9.53 4.81 0.59
C ASN A 18 9.09 3.84 1.71
N LYS A 19 9.03 2.53 1.41
CA LYS A 19 8.74 1.46 2.38
C LYS A 19 10.00 0.84 2.98
N CYS A 20 11.19 1.30 2.62
CA CYS A 20 12.45 0.69 3.04
C CYS A 20 12.77 1.07 4.50
N ILE A 21 13.03 0.05 5.33
CA ILE A 21 13.49 0.23 6.72
C ILE A 21 15.01 0.02 6.87
N LEU A 22 15.76 0.03 5.76
CA LEU A 22 17.22 -0.14 5.71
C LEU A 22 17.76 -1.38 6.44
N CYS A 23 16.99 -2.47 6.51
CA CYS A 23 17.40 -3.72 7.20
C CYS A 23 18.49 -4.55 6.47
N THR A 24 18.94 -4.10 5.29
CA THR A 24 19.96 -4.73 4.43
C THR A 24 19.75 -6.21 4.06
N ARG A 25 18.57 -6.79 4.32
CA ARG A 25 18.26 -8.19 3.94
C ARG A 25 18.35 -8.42 2.44
N CYS A 26 17.96 -7.45 1.62
CA CYS A 26 18.10 -7.52 0.16
C CYS A 26 19.56 -7.55 -0.31
N VAL A 27 20.45 -6.83 0.36
CA VAL A 27 21.90 -6.82 0.08
C VAL A 27 22.50 -8.19 0.37
N ARG A 28 22.26 -8.72 1.57
CA ARG A 28 22.72 -10.05 1.96
C ARG A 28 22.14 -11.15 1.09
N ALA A 29 20.83 -11.13 0.82
CA ALA A 29 20.21 -12.11 -0.07
C ALA A 29 20.85 -12.12 -1.47
N CYS A 30 21.16 -10.95 -2.03
CA CYS A 30 21.77 -10.86 -3.36
C CYS A 30 23.24 -11.27 -3.37
N ALA A 31 23.98 -11.01 -2.29
CA ALA A 31 25.39 -11.37 -2.15
C ALA A 31 25.60 -12.83 -1.76
N GLU A 32 24.90 -13.31 -0.74
CA GLU A 32 25.14 -14.60 -0.08
C GLU A 32 24.34 -15.74 -0.71
N VAL A 33 23.11 -15.49 -1.16
CA VAL A 33 22.26 -16.55 -1.76
C VAL A 33 22.50 -16.63 -3.26
N GLN A 34 22.56 -15.49 -3.95
CA GLN A 34 22.62 -15.44 -5.42
C GLN A 34 24.00 -15.12 -5.97
N GLY A 35 24.91 -14.53 -5.18
CA GLY A 35 26.27 -14.19 -5.63
C GLY A 35 26.35 -13.10 -6.69
N ARG A 36 25.31 -12.25 -6.84
CA ARG A 36 25.26 -11.20 -7.87
C ARG A 36 25.70 -9.83 -7.40
N PHE A 37 25.64 -9.55 -6.10
CA PHE A 37 26.11 -8.28 -5.49
C PHE A 37 25.49 -7.01 -6.12
N VAL A 38 24.25 -7.10 -6.62
CA VAL A 38 23.53 -5.99 -7.27
C VAL A 38 23.25 -4.86 -6.28
N TRP A 39 22.76 -5.21 -5.09
CA TRP A 39 22.34 -4.23 -4.08
C TRP A 39 23.50 -3.82 -3.19
N ARG A 40 23.64 -2.51 -2.95
CA ARG A 40 24.55 -1.94 -1.94
C ARG A 40 23.89 -0.81 -1.17
N THR A 41 24.43 -0.51 0.00
CA THR A 41 24.13 0.72 0.73
C THR A 41 24.95 1.86 0.14
N SER A 42 24.28 2.92 -0.32
CA SER A 42 24.88 4.18 -0.76
C SER A 42 24.69 5.25 0.30
N GLU A 43 25.54 6.29 0.25
CA GLU A 43 25.57 7.40 1.21
C GLU A 43 25.86 6.97 2.66
N ARG A 44 25.72 7.91 3.62
CA ARG A 44 25.97 7.68 5.05
C ARG A 44 25.03 8.51 5.93
N GLY A 45 24.75 8.03 7.13
CA GLY A 45 23.90 8.73 8.10
C GLY A 45 22.44 8.81 7.65
N ALA A 46 21.80 9.95 7.83
CA ALA A 46 20.38 10.15 7.50
C ALA A 46 20.04 10.04 5.99
N SER A 47 21.04 10.13 5.11
CA SER A 47 20.87 9.96 3.67
C SER A 47 21.12 8.54 3.17
N THR A 48 21.41 7.58 4.07
CA THR A 48 21.69 6.18 3.69
C THR A 48 20.52 5.58 2.91
N GLN A 49 20.82 4.98 1.75
CA GLN A 49 19.80 4.37 0.89
C GLN A 49 20.32 3.10 0.22
N ILE A 50 19.40 2.25 -0.23
CA ILE A 50 19.75 1.08 -1.05
C ILE A 50 19.81 1.51 -2.51
N ALA A 51 20.88 1.12 -3.21
CA ALA A 51 21.07 1.37 -4.63
C ALA A 51 21.49 0.09 -5.36
N ALA A 52 21.09 -0.04 -6.63
CA ALA A 52 21.61 -1.07 -7.52
C ALA A 52 22.89 -0.58 -8.18
N GLY A 53 23.95 -1.39 -8.19
CA GLY A 53 25.24 -1.02 -8.77
C GLY A 53 25.80 0.30 -8.21
N LEU A 54 26.08 1.25 -9.10
CA LEU A 54 26.48 2.64 -8.78
C LEU A 54 25.30 3.61 -8.93
N GLY A 55 24.10 3.21 -8.50
CA GLY A 55 22.87 3.98 -8.71
C GLY A 55 22.27 3.82 -10.11
N THR A 56 22.59 2.70 -10.79
CA THR A 56 22.05 2.34 -12.11
C THR A 56 20.77 1.53 -11.97
N THR A 57 20.17 1.11 -13.09
CA THR A 57 19.06 0.14 -13.04
C THR A 57 19.55 -1.25 -12.61
N MET A 58 18.63 -2.09 -12.13
CA MET A 58 18.91 -3.47 -11.75
C MET A 58 19.51 -4.26 -12.92
N LEU A 59 19.01 -4.06 -14.15
CA LEU A 59 19.50 -4.78 -15.33
C LEU A 59 20.93 -4.37 -15.70
N GLU A 60 21.25 -3.07 -15.67
CA GLU A 60 22.62 -2.57 -15.89
C GLU A 60 23.59 -3.06 -14.81
N ALA A 61 23.10 -3.20 -13.57
CA ALA A 61 23.84 -3.79 -12.46
C ALA A 61 23.94 -5.34 -12.53
N ARG A 62 23.61 -5.94 -13.69
CA ARG A 62 23.67 -7.38 -13.97
C ARG A 62 22.77 -8.24 -13.08
N CYS A 63 21.60 -7.70 -12.70
CA CYS A 63 20.57 -8.47 -12.03
C CYS A 63 19.91 -9.47 -12.98
N GLU A 64 19.86 -10.74 -12.58
CA GLU A 64 19.17 -11.81 -13.32
C GLU A 64 17.69 -11.96 -12.94
N SER A 65 17.18 -11.10 -12.06
CA SER A 65 15.77 -11.08 -11.62
C SER A 65 15.31 -12.36 -10.92
N CYS A 66 16.20 -13.03 -10.19
CA CYS A 66 15.93 -14.28 -9.45
C CYS A 66 14.96 -14.14 -8.26
N GLY A 67 14.55 -12.93 -7.88
CA GLY A 67 13.54 -12.70 -6.84
C GLY A 67 13.99 -12.93 -5.39
N ALA A 68 15.24 -13.32 -5.13
CA ALA A 68 15.73 -13.54 -3.76
C ALA A 68 15.60 -12.27 -2.89
N CYS A 69 15.98 -11.10 -3.41
CA CYS A 69 15.85 -9.85 -2.67
C CYS A 69 14.39 -9.50 -2.31
N VAL A 70 13.43 -9.90 -3.15
CA VAL A 70 11.99 -9.74 -2.92
C VAL A 70 11.53 -10.66 -1.80
N ALA A 71 11.88 -11.95 -1.85
CA ALA A 71 11.50 -12.94 -0.84
C ALA A 71 11.95 -12.57 0.58
N TYR A 72 13.09 -11.89 0.70
CA TYR A 72 13.64 -11.45 2.00
C TYR A 72 13.25 -10.02 2.39
N CYS A 73 12.53 -9.27 1.55
CA CYS A 73 12.11 -7.91 1.88
C CYS A 73 10.88 -7.93 2.81
N PRO A 74 10.98 -7.47 4.07
CA PRO A 74 9.88 -7.58 5.02
C PRO A 74 8.79 -6.51 4.83
N THR A 75 9.07 -5.45 4.08
CA THR A 75 8.19 -4.27 3.97
C THR A 75 7.56 -4.09 2.59
N GLY A 76 7.88 -4.97 1.62
CA GLY A 76 7.46 -4.79 0.23
C GLY A 76 8.10 -3.57 -0.45
N ALA A 77 9.25 -3.10 0.05
CA ALA A 77 10.07 -2.11 -0.65
C ALA A 77 10.68 -2.69 -1.94
N LEU A 78 10.93 -4.00 -1.95
CA LEU A 78 11.16 -4.81 -3.13
C LEU A 78 10.05 -5.86 -3.16
N ASP A 79 9.25 -5.86 -4.20
CA ASP A 79 8.09 -6.75 -4.34
C ASP A 79 8.04 -7.37 -5.75
N ASN A 80 7.26 -8.43 -5.93
CA ASN A 80 7.07 -9.05 -7.23
C ASN A 80 6.05 -8.26 -8.05
N LYS A 81 6.33 -8.09 -9.35
CA LYS A 81 5.31 -7.65 -10.33
C LYS A 81 4.42 -8.83 -10.68
N ILE A 82 3.13 -8.58 -10.78
CA ILE A 82 2.17 -9.58 -11.25
C ILE A 82 2.34 -9.67 -12.76
N ILE A 83 2.97 -10.75 -13.24
CA ILE A 83 3.20 -10.96 -14.67
C ILE A 83 2.03 -11.67 -15.36
N ARG A 84 1.32 -12.54 -14.63
CA ARG A 84 0.21 -13.33 -15.13
C ARG A 84 -0.62 -13.89 -13.97
N VAL A 85 -1.93 -13.95 -14.15
CA VAL A 85 -2.85 -14.68 -13.25
C VAL A 85 -3.33 -15.95 -13.94
N THR A 86 -3.19 -17.09 -13.25
CA THR A 86 -3.67 -18.40 -13.72
C THR A 86 -4.60 -19.03 -12.70
N SER A 87 -5.50 -19.90 -13.16
CA SER A 87 -6.39 -20.69 -12.30
C SER A 87 -5.60 -21.71 -11.48
N ASN A 88 -6.13 -22.06 -10.30
CA ASN A 88 -5.69 -23.24 -9.55
C ASN A 88 -6.47 -24.47 -10.05
N PRO A 89 -5.80 -25.50 -10.60
CA PRO A 89 -6.49 -26.71 -11.09
C PRO A 89 -7.34 -27.43 -10.05
N ASN A 90 -6.99 -27.30 -8.77
CA ASN A 90 -7.67 -27.95 -7.65
C ASN A 90 -8.75 -27.08 -7.01
N ALA A 91 -9.09 -25.92 -7.59
CA ALA A 91 -10.10 -25.02 -7.01
C ALA A 91 -11.52 -25.63 -7.12
N PRO A 92 -12.25 -25.80 -6.01
CA PRO A 92 -13.55 -26.50 -6.03
C PRO A 92 -14.67 -25.71 -6.73
N VAL A 93 -14.54 -24.39 -6.86
CA VAL A 93 -15.60 -23.52 -7.40
C VAL A 93 -15.52 -23.38 -8.93
N ASN A 94 -14.31 -23.20 -9.46
CA ASN A 94 -14.09 -22.82 -10.86
C ASN A 94 -13.07 -23.70 -11.59
N GLY A 95 -12.41 -24.65 -10.89
CA GLY A 95 -11.34 -25.47 -11.45
C GLY A 95 -10.29 -24.63 -12.20
N MET A 96 -9.94 -25.07 -13.42
CA MET A 96 -8.99 -24.37 -14.29
C MET A 96 -9.57 -23.15 -15.06
N HIS A 97 -10.76 -22.66 -14.72
CA HIS A 97 -11.43 -21.62 -15.49
C HIS A 97 -11.39 -20.26 -14.80
N LEU A 98 -10.99 -19.23 -15.56
CA LEU A 98 -11.04 -17.82 -15.17
C LEU A 98 -11.67 -17.02 -16.31
N CYS A 99 -12.56 -16.09 -15.98
CA CYS A 99 -13.10 -15.13 -16.93
C CYS A 99 -12.08 -14.02 -17.25
N VAL A 100 -12.41 -13.14 -18.21
CA VAL A 100 -11.55 -12.02 -18.62
C VAL A 100 -11.12 -11.12 -17.45
N LYS A 101 -12.04 -10.86 -16.51
CA LYS A 101 -11.77 -9.99 -15.34
C LYS A 101 -10.76 -10.61 -14.39
N GLY A 102 -10.88 -11.91 -14.11
CA GLY A 102 -9.94 -12.61 -13.22
C GLY A 102 -8.60 -12.91 -13.89
N ARG A 103 -8.61 -13.17 -15.21
CA ARG A 103 -7.39 -13.54 -15.95
C ARG A 103 -6.52 -12.35 -16.33
N TYR A 104 -7.11 -11.19 -16.64
CA TYR A 104 -6.40 -10.04 -17.18
C TYR A 104 -6.62 -8.75 -16.38
N GLY A 105 -7.66 -8.67 -15.56
CA GLY A 105 -8.00 -7.45 -14.83
C GLY A 105 -7.16 -7.24 -13.58
N TYR A 106 -5.83 -7.37 -13.64
CA TYR A 106 -4.94 -7.12 -12.49
C TYR A 106 -4.05 -5.88 -12.66
N ASP A 107 -4.09 -5.22 -13.82
CA ASP A 107 -3.23 -4.06 -14.13
C ASP A 107 -3.47 -2.87 -13.20
N PHE A 108 -4.66 -2.75 -12.60
CA PHE A 108 -4.98 -1.71 -11.63
C PHE A 108 -4.07 -1.73 -10.39
N VAL A 109 -3.43 -2.87 -10.10
CA VAL A 109 -2.48 -3.00 -8.99
C VAL A 109 -1.24 -2.11 -9.23
N HIS A 110 -0.81 -1.96 -10.47
CA HIS A 110 0.41 -1.22 -10.85
C HIS A 110 0.11 0.06 -11.63
N HIS A 111 -1.15 0.47 -11.71
CA HIS A 111 -1.57 1.68 -12.45
C HIS A 111 -0.98 2.95 -11.80
N PRO A 112 -0.50 3.94 -12.59
CA PRO A 112 0.10 5.16 -12.07
C PRO A 112 -0.83 5.98 -11.17
N ASP A 113 -2.14 5.92 -11.40
CA ASP A 113 -3.13 6.61 -10.56
C ASP A 113 -3.39 5.94 -9.20
N ARG A 114 -2.74 4.80 -8.91
CA ARG A 114 -2.91 4.13 -7.63
C ARG A 114 -2.35 5.00 -6.50
N LEU A 115 -3.22 5.35 -5.55
CA LEU A 115 -2.82 6.10 -4.36
C LEU A 115 -1.90 5.24 -3.49
N THR A 116 -0.69 5.73 -3.24
CA THR A 116 0.34 5.05 -2.44
C THR A 116 0.61 5.72 -1.11
N LYS A 117 0.07 6.92 -0.90
CA LYS A 117 0.26 7.74 0.30
C LYS A 117 -1.08 8.26 0.82
N PRO A 118 -1.23 8.44 2.14
CA PRO A 118 -2.40 9.07 2.69
C PRO A 118 -2.44 10.54 2.27
N MET A 119 -3.66 11.04 2.05
CA MET A 119 -3.91 12.43 1.69
C MET A 119 -5.03 13.00 2.55
N VAL A 120 -4.91 14.28 2.87
CA VAL A 120 -5.94 15.04 3.59
C VAL A 120 -6.32 16.30 2.81
N ARG A 121 -7.49 16.86 3.10
CA ARG A 121 -7.88 18.15 2.50
C ARG A 121 -7.10 19.29 3.15
N GLU A 122 -6.60 20.21 2.34
CA GLU A 122 -5.73 21.31 2.79
C GLU A 122 -6.35 22.13 3.95
N TYR A 123 -7.67 22.33 3.94
CA TYR A 123 -8.34 23.10 4.99
C TYR A 123 -8.28 22.43 6.38
N LEU A 124 -8.18 21.09 6.43
CA LEU A 124 -8.06 20.34 7.69
C LEU A 124 -6.71 20.58 8.37
N LEU A 125 -5.63 20.68 7.57
CA LEU A 125 -4.30 21.02 8.06
C LEU A 125 -4.25 22.45 8.62
N LYS A 126 -5.00 23.37 8.00
CA LYS A 126 -5.10 24.77 8.43
C LYS A 126 -6.10 25.00 9.58
N GLY A 127 -6.72 23.93 10.11
CA GLY A 127 -7.75 24.03 11.15
C GLY A 127 -9.01 24.81 10.74
N LYS A 128 -9.25 24.97 9.43
CA LYS A 128 -10.39 25.72 8.90
C LYS A 128 -11.61 24.81 8.73
N GLN A 129 -12.79 25.42 8.64
CA GLN A 129 -14.02 24.71 8.29
C GLN A 129 -14.11 24.54 6.76
N ARG A 130 -14.85 23.50 6.33
CA ARG A 130 -15.11 23.25 4.91
C ARG A 130 -15.97 24.40 4.35
N LYS A 131 -15.54 25.00 3.24
CA LYS A 131 -16.36 25.97 2.49
C LYS A 131 -17.47 25.25 1.73
N GLN A 132 -18.69 25.78 1.77
CA GLN A 132 -19.82 25.24 1.01
C GLN A 132 -19.52 25.26 -0.49
N GLY A 133 -19.90 24.19 -1.22
CA GLY A 133 -19.63 24.05 -2.66
C GLY A 133 -18.19 23.67 -3.05
N ASN A 134 -17.20 23.75 -2.15
CA ASN A 134 -15.81 23.40 -2.45
C ASN A 134 -15.28 22.32 -1.49
N ARG A 135 -14.79 21.20 -2.04
CA ARG A 135 -14.20 20.10 -1.26
C ARG A 135 -12.75 20.37 -0.83
N GLY A 136 -12.11 21.40 -1.38
CA GLY A 136 -10.71 21.76 -1.13
C GLY A 136 -9.70 20.91 -1.89
N LYS A 137 -8.44 21.35 -1.96
CA LYS A 137 -7.35 20.60 -2.61
C LYS A 137 -6.87 19.44 -1.73
N TRP A 138 -6.48 18.33 -2.33
CA TRP A 138 -5.79 17.23 -1.63
C TRP A 138 -4.31 17.55 -1.41
N VAL A 139 -3.77 17.12 -0.29
CA VAL A 139 -2.36 17.26 0.09
C VAL A 139 -1.89 15.92 0.66
N GLU A 140 -0.76 15.40 0.16
CA GLU A 140 -0.11 14.20 0.69
C GLU A 140 0.46 14.47 2.09
N VAL A 141 0.31 13.50 2.99
CA VAL A 141 0.82 13.56 4.38
C VAL A 141 1.41 12.21 4.79
N ASP A 142 2.02 12.15 5.97
CA ASP A 142 2.40 10.90 6.61
C ASP A 142 1.20 10.23 7.32
N TRP A 143 1.39 8.97 7.72
CA TRP A 143 0.34 8.18 8.37
C TRP A 143 -0.09 8.72 9.74
N ALA A 144 0.83 9.25 10.55
CA ALA A 144 0.49 9.75 11.88
C ALA A 144 -0.42 10.99 11.77
N THR A 145 -0.04 11.95 10.92
CA THR A 145 -0.86 13.13 10.63
C THR A 145 -2.26 12.75 10.11
N ALA A 146 -2.35 11.78 9.19
CA ALA A 146 -3.62 11.32 8.63
C ALA A 146 -4.53 10.67 9.68
N PHE A 147 -3.97 9.81 10.54
CA PHE A 147 -4.73 9.16 11.61
C PHE A 147 -5.16 10.14 12.69
N ASP A 148 -4.30 11.07 13.10
CA ASP A 148 -4.62 12.07 14.13
C ASP A 148 -5.79 12.96 13.71
N ILE A 149 -5.79 13.44 12.47
CA ILE A 149 -6.88 14.26 11.92
C ILE A 149 -8.18 13.44 11.86
N THR A 150 -8.11 12.21 11.34
CA THR A 150 -9.27 11.33 11.22
C THR A 150 -9.87 11.01 12.59
N ALA A 151 -9.04 10.59 13.54
CA ALA A 151 -9.45 10.23 14.88
C ALA A 151 -10.03 11.43 15.64
N LYS A 152 -9.41 12.61 15.52
CA LYS A 152 -9.93 13.85 16.11
C LYS A 152 -11.34 14.17 15.59
N LYS A 153 -11.54 14.13 14.27
CA LYS A 153 -12.85 14.46 13.66
C LYS A 153 -13.93 13.44 13.98
N LEU A 154 -13.58 12.14 14.02
CA LEU A 154 -14.51 11.09 14.43
C LEU A 154 -14.92 11.23 15.90
N ARG A 155 -13.97 11.53 16.80
CA ARG A 155 -14.28 11.79 18.22
C ARG A 155 -15.15 13.03 18.39
N GLU A 156 -14.81 14.14 17.73
CA GLU A 156 -15.63 15.37 17.77
C GLU A 156 -17.08 15.09 17.38
N ALA A 157 -17.31 14.37 16.28
CA ALA A 157 -18.66 14.01 15.84
C ALA A 157 -19.38 13.10 16.86
N ARG A 158 -18.72 12.04 17.32
CA ARG A 158 -19.26 11.09 18.29
C ARG A 158 -19.61 11.76 19.62
N ASP A 159 -18.71 12.57 20.17
CA ASP A 159 -18.87 13.15 21.49
C ASP A 159 -19.90 14.30 21.48
N GLN A 160 -20.05 15.00 20.34
CA GLN A 160 -21.02 16.09 20.20
C GLN A 160 -22.43 15.61 19.81
N PHE A 161 -22.56 14.59 18.95
CA PHE A 161 -23.84 14.18 18.36
C PHE A 161 -24.22 12.72 18.68
N GLY A 162 -23.42 12.03 19.50
CA GLY A 162 -23.62 10.61 19.85
C GLY A 162 -22.98 9.64 18.86
N GLY A 163 -22.88 8.36 19.26
CA GLY A 163 -22.29 7.29 18.43
C GLY A 163 -22.98 7.12 17.09
N ASP A 164 -24.30 7.21 17.05
CA ASP A 164 -25.10 7.02 15.83
C ASP A 164 -24.98 8.16 14.80
N SER A 165 -24.26 9.24 15.13
CA SER A 165 -23.88 10.27 14.15
C SER A 165 -22.79 9.80 13.18
N VAL A 166 -22.12 8.68 13.48
CA VAL A 166 -21.06 8.10 12.67
C VAL A 166 -21.56 6.81 12.02
N GLY A 167 -21.24 6.62 10.74
CA GLY A 167 -21.53 5.39 10.01
C GLY A 167 -20.27 4.83 9.35
N VAL A 168 -20.20 3.51 9.22
CA VAL A 168 -19.08 2.80 8.58
C VAL A 168 -19.58 2.02 7.38
N LEU A 169 -19.03 2.31 6.20
CA LEU A 169 -19.27 1.54 4.99
C LEU A 169 -18.06 0.64 4.71
N THR A 170 -18.29 -0.67 4.76
CA THR A 170 -17.28 -1.71 4.50
C THR A 170 -17.40 -2.23 3.06
N SER A 171 -16.49 -3.12 2.65
CA SER A 171 -16.35 -3.53 1.25
C SER A 171 -16.46 -5.04 1.08
N ALA A 172 -17.29 -5.48 0.13
CA ALA A 172 -17.37 -6.89 -0.29
C ALA A 172 -16.10 -7.36 -1.03
N LYS A 173 -15.21 -6.44 -1.40
CA LYS A 173 -13.91 -6.75 -2.03
C LYS A 173 -12.78 -6.92 -0.99
N CYS A 174 -13.05 -6.56 0.27
CA CYS A 174 -12.12 -6.75 1.38
C CYS A 174 -12.29 -8.14 1.99
N LEU A 175 -11.32 -8.54 2.81
CA LEU A 175 -11.36 -9.80 3.54
C LEU A 175 -12.40 -9.78 4.66
N ASN A 176 -12.85 -10.96 5.09
CA ASN A 176 -13.80 -11.09 6.19
C ASN A 176 -13.21 -10.59 7.51
N GLU A 177 -11.90 -10.74 7.70
CA GLU A 177 -11.15 -10.25 8.85
C GLU A 177 -11.16 -8.71 8.90
N GLU A 178 -10.98 -8.06 7.76
CA GLU A 178 -11.05 -6.60 7.65
C GLU A 178 -12.46 -6.10 7.95
N ASN A 179 -13.48 -6.76 7.39
CA ASN A 179 -14.87 -6.44 7.66
C ASN A 179 -15.24 -6.67 9.14
N TYR A 180 -14.72 -7.74 9.76
CA TYR A 180 -14.87 -7.99 11.19
C TYR A 180 -14.23 -6.88 12.04
N LEU A 181 -13.00 -6.47 11.69
CA LEU A 181 -12.31 -5.36 12.37
C LEU A 181 -13.11 -4.06 12.28
N MET A 182 -13.66 -3.75 11.11
CA MET A 182 -14.49 -2.55 10.93
C MET A 182 -15.81 -2.62 11.70
N GLN A 183 -16.44 -3.79 11.77
CA GLN A 183 -17.62 -4.01 12.60
C GLN A 183 -17.31 -3.85 14.10
N LYS A 184 -16.17 -4.38 14.55
CA LYS A 184 -15.70 -4.24 15.93
C LYS A 184 -15.40 -2.79 16.26
N PHE A 185 -14.74 -2.07 15.35
CA PHE A 185 -14.49 -0.64 15.47
C PHE A 185 -15.80 0.16 15.61
N ALA A 186 -16.78 -0.06 14.73
CA ALA A 186 -18.07 0.64 14.80
C ALA A 186 -18.80 0.38 16.14
N ARG A 187 -18.93 -0.88 16.54
CA ARG A 187 -19.74 -1.25 17.71
C ARG A 187 -19.05 -0.99 19.04
N GLN A 188 -17.75 -1.26 19.15
CA GLN A 188 -17.03 -1.18 20.43
C GLN A 188 -16.28 0.14 20.62
N VAL A 189 -15.76 0.76 19.55
CA VAL A 189 -14.95 1.98 19.67
C VAL A 189 -15.80 3.24 19.45
N ILE A 190 -16.68 3.21 18.46
CA ILE A 190 -17.58 4.32 18.17
C ILE A 190 -18.88 4.23 19.00
N GLY A 191 -19.37 3.01 19.25
CA GLY A 191 -20.61 2.78 20.00
C GLY A 191 -21.86 2.89 19.13
N THR A 192 -21.79 2.49 17.86
CA THR A 192 -22.92 2.51 16.93
C THR A 192 -23.11 1.16 16.23
N ASN A 193 -24.35 0.88 15.83
CA ASN A 193 -24.69 -0.23 14.94
C ASN A 193 -24.79 0.18 13.46
N ASN A 194 -24.50 1.45 13.14
CA ASN A 194 -24.52 1.99 11.78
C ASN A 194 -23.31 1.47 10.97
N VAL A 195 -23.37 0.22 10.57
CA VAL A 195 -22.39 -0.43 9.69
C VAL A 195 -23.11 -1.10 8.54
N ASP A 196 -22.65 -0.83 7.33
CA ASP A 196 -23.18 -1.43 6.12
C ASP A 196 -22.04 -1.82 5.16
N HIS A 197 -22.36 -2.50 4.08
CA HIS A 197 -21.40 -2.91 3.04
C HIS A 197 -22.06 -2.92 1.67
N CYS A 198 -21.24 -2.89 0.62
CA CYS A 198 -21.70 -3.00 -0.76
C CYS A 198 -22.17 -4.44 -1.07
N ALA A 199 -23.35 -4.83 -0.61
CA ALA A 199 -23.94 -6.16 -0.87
C ALA A 199 -24.47 -6.34 -2.30
N ARG A 200 -24.45 -5.29 -3.13
CA ARG A 200 -25.01 -5.26 -4.49
C ARG A 200 -23.99 -4.76 -5.53
N LEU A 201 -22.99 -5.59 -5.83
CA LEU A 201 -22.01 -5.36 -6.91
C LEU A 201 -22.08 -6.45 -7.97
#